data_AF-S8FB30-F1
#
_entry.id   AF-S8FB30-F1
#
_cell.length_a   1.000
_cell.length_b   1.000
_cell.length_c   1.000
_cell.angle_alpha   90.00
_cell.angle_beta   90.00
_cell.angle_gamma   90.00
#
_symmetry.space_group_name_H-M   'P 1'
#
loop_
_entity.id
_entity.type
_entity.pdbx_description
1 polymer ?
#
loop_
_entity_poly.entity_id
_entity_poly.type
_entity_poly.pdbx_seq_one_letter_code
_entity_poly.pdbx_strand_id
1 'polypeptide(L)'
;HITTGIATGDNPYRHVSMDVRVAISLFTTIAVCMDDSATLTSIDCPNVHLDLCGGLDQKGSTDGLARELLRILRSMWNYYPKFGASAIFLSTMQFLNISLLDHNPRDIVLPGDSIKFTEYRRSLDRCSEAYAYFIWEKSRFPDPKVYMHTIPDAMNFVNYANDVLSFYKEVLAGDTQNYITERA
;
A
#
# COMPACT_ATOMS: atom_id res chain seq x y z
N HIS A 1 4.68 -11.56 7.03
CA HIS A 1 3.69 -11.07 6.03
C HIS A 1 2.27 -11.58 6.29
N ILE A 2 1.99 -12.89 6.25
CA ILE A 2 0.61 -13.44 6.37
C ILE A 2 -0.08 -13.06 7.69
N THR A 3 0.58 -13.24 8.84
CA THR A 3 0.01 -12.89 10.15
C THR A 3 -0.36 -11.42 10.23
N THR A 4 0.49 -10.55 9.69
CA THR A 4 0.22 -9.10 9.60
C THR A 4 -1.00 -8.84 8.73
N GLY A 5 -1.10 -9.45 7.55
CA GLY A 5 -2.26 -9.29 6.68
C GLY A 5 -3.56 -9.71 7.36
N ILE A 6 -3.60 -10.89 7.98
CA ILE A 6 -4.79 -11.37 8.71
C ILE A 6 -5.15 -10.43 9.86
N ALA A 7 -4.17 -10.00 10.66
CA ALA A 7 -4.42 -9.09 11.78
C ALA A 7 -4.96 -7.73 11.29
N THR A 8 -4.44 -7.22 10.18
CA THR A 8 -4.92 -5.98 9.55
C THR A 8 -6.31 -6.14 8.97
N GLY A 9 -6.65 -7.25 8.31
CA GLY A 9 -8.00 -7.46 7.78
C GLY A 9 -9.04 -7.80 8.86
N ASP A 10 -8.64 -8.41 9.98
CA ASP A 10 -9.56 -8.73 11.08
C ASP A 10 -9.76 -7.55 12.03
N ASN A 11 -8.70 -6.95 12.59
CA ASN A 11 -8.85 -6.08 13.76
C ASN A 11 -9.49 -4.71 13.44
N PRO A 12 -8.92 -3.86 12.57
CA PRO A 12 -9.48 -2.53 12.28
C PRO A 12 -10.72 -2.56 11.39
N TYR A 13 -10.97 -3.66 10.66
CA TYR A 13 -12.05 -3.74 9.66
C TYR A 13 -13.13 -4.76 10.03
N ARG A 14 -13.37 -5.08 11.32
CA ARG A 14 -14.44 -6.03 11.73
C ARG A 14 -15.83 -5.66 11.24
N HIS A 15 -16.06 -4.40 10.91
CA HIS A 15 -17.35 -3.87 10.51
C HIS A 15 -17.69 -4.11 9.03
N VAL A 16 -16.72 -4.43 8.17
CA VAL A 16 -16.98 -4.76 6.76
C VAL A 16 -17.23 -6.27 6.60
N SER A 17 -17.78 -6.66 5.46
CA SER A 17 -18.10 -8.07 5.18
C SER A 17 -16.87 -8.98 5.19
N MET A 18 -17.09 -10.29 5.43
CA MET A 18 -16.00 -11.27 5.48
C MET A 18 -15.17 -11.29 4.18
N ASP A 19 -15.83 -11.22 3.03
CA ASP A 19 -15.16 -11.21 1.73
C ASP A 19 -14.21 -10.01 1.59
N VAL A 20 -14.65 -8.83 2.06
CA VAL A 20 -13.82 -7.62 2.06
C VAL A 20 -12.65 -7.76 3.01
N ARG A 21 -12.85 -8.33 4.20
CA ARG A 21 -11.77 -8.57 5.17
C ARG A 21 -10.72 -9.55 4.63
N VAL A 22 -11.15 -10.59 3.92
CA VAL A 22 -10.23 -11.52 3.22
C VAL A 22 -9.46 -10.78 2.13
N ALA A 23 -10.13 -9.96 1.31
CA ALA A 23 -9.48 -9.16 0.28
C ALA A 23 -8.45 -8.19 0.87
N ILE A 24 -8.77 -7.50 1.97
CA ILE A 24 -7.82 -6.63 2.69
C ILE A 24 -6.66 -7.46 3.24
N SER A 25 -6.93 -8.63 3.82
CA SER A 25 -5.87 -9.48 4.38
C SER A 25 -4.87 -9.94 3.33
N LEU A 26 -5.37 -10.36 2.16
CA LEU A 26 -4.54 -10.75 1.02
C LEU A 26 -3.78 -9.55 0.46
N PHE A 27 -4.46 -8.42 0.27
CA PHE A 27 -3.84 -7.16 -0.15
C PHE A 27 -2.68 -6.77 0.76
N THR A 28 -2.90 -6.68 2.06
CA THR A 28 -1.87 -6.32 3.04
C THR A 28 -0.75 -7.34 3.08
N THR A 29 -1.06 -8.64 2.99
CA THR A 29 -0.02 -9.67 2.94
C THR A 29 0.93 -9.43 1.77
N ILE A 30 0.38 -9.20 0.57
CA ILE A 30 1.18 -8.97 -0.64
C ILE A 30 1.91 -7.64 -0.57
N ALA A 31 1.28 -6.56 -0.09
CA ALA A 31 1.90 -5.25 0.06
C ALA A 31 3.13 -5.33 1.00
N VAL A 32 2.99 -5.97 2.16
CA VAL A 32 4.12 -6.15 3.10
C VAL A 32 5.16 -7.12 2.55
N CYS A 33 4.79 -8.08 1.68
CA CYS A 33 5.78 -8.88 0.96
C CYS A 33 6.56 -8.01 -0.04
N MET A 34 5.90 -7.11 -0.77
CA MET A 34 6.53 -6.25 -1.78
C MET A 34 7.36 -5.12 -1.17
N ASP A 35 7.11 -4.77 0.09
CA ASP A 35 7.94 -3.87 0.89
C ASP A 35 9.31 -4.49 1.25
N ASP A 36 9.41 -5.82 1.25
CA ASP A 36 10.65 -6.53 1.52
C ASP A 36 11.55 -6.62 0.29
N SER A 37 12.77 -6.10 0.42
CA SER A 37 13.78 -6.01 -0.64
C SER A 37 14.07 -7.32 -1.38
N ALA A 38 14.17 -8.43 -0.65
CA ALA A 38 14.47 -9.73 -1.22
C ALA A 38 13.28 -10.23 -2.08
N THR A 39 12.07 -10.00 -1.59
CA THR A 39 10.85 -10.37 -2.29
C THR A 39 10.61 -9.47 -3.51
N LEU A 40 10.80 -8.16 -3.40
CA LEU A 40 10.64 -7.24 -4.53
C LEU A 40 11.64 -7.51 -5.66
N THR A 41 12.90 -7.82 -5.31
CA THR A 41 13.93 -8.17 -6.29
C THR A 41 13.68 -9.54 -6.95
N SER A 42 13.04 -10.47 -6.23
CA SER A 42 12.64 -11.78 -6.77
C SER A 42 11.44 -11.72 -7.70
N ILE A 43 10.62 -10.68 -7.58
CA ILE A 43 9.60 -10.32 -8.55
C ILE A 43 10.37 -9.69 -9.72
N ASP A 44 10.88 -10.54 -10.62
CA ASP A 44 11.67 -10.20 -11.82
C ASP A 44 10.85 -9.34 -12.80
N CYS A 45 10.51 -8.12 -12.37
CA CYS A 45 9.51 -7.27 -12.98
C CYS A 45 9.99 -5.82 -12.94
N PRO A 46 11.05 -5.48 -13.70
CA PRO A 46 11.48 -4.10 -13.90
C PRO A 46 10.36 -3.19 -14.45
N ASN A 47 9.29 -3.81 -14.96
CA ASN A 47 8.14 -3.17 -15.59
C ASN A 47 6.83 -3.44 -14.85
N VAL A 48 6.84 -3.66 -13.52
CA VAL A 48 5.62 -4.04 -12.76
C VAL A 48 4.41 -3.16 -13.04
N HIS A 49 4.60 -1.84 -13.18
CA HIS A 49 3.52 -0.93 -13.54
C HIS A 49 2.97 -1.17 -14.95
N LEU A 50 3.85 -1.35 -15.94
CA LEU A 50 3.48 -1.64 -17.32
C LEU A 50 2.76 -2.99 -17.41
N ASP A 51 3.26 -4.00 -16.71
CA ASP A 51 2.67 -5.34 -16.69
C ASP A 51 1.29 -5.35 -16.03
N LEU A 52 1.13 -4.60 -14.93
CA LEU A 52 -0.16 -4.41 -14.26
C LEU A 52 -1.18 -3.67 -15.14
N CYS A 53 -0.73 -2.72 -15.96
CA CYS A 53 -1.58 -2.01 -16.93
C CYS A 53 -1.89 -2.86 -18.17
N GLY A 54 -0.97 -3.77 -18.55
CA GLY A 54 -1.03 -4.62 -19.73
C GLY A 54 -2.09 -5.73 -19.70
N GLY A 55 -2.69 -5.98 -18.53
CA GLY A 55 -3.78 -6.94 -18.36
C GLY A 55 -3.33 -8.40 -18.16
N LEU A 56 -4.22 -9.22 -17.61
CA LEU A 56 -3.95 -10.61 -17.21
C LEU A 56 -3.68 -11.57 -18.38
N ASP A 57 -3.97 -11.16 -19.62
CA ASP A 57 -3.89 -12.01 -20.82
C ASP A 57 -2.48 -12.04 -21.45
N GLN A 58 -1.52 -11.24 -20.93
CA GLN A 58 -0.14 -11.35 -21.35
C GLN A 58 0.48 -12.64 -20.80
N LYS A 59 0.71 -13.61 -21.70
CA LYS A 59 1.37 -14.91 -21.45
C LYS A 59 2.85 -14.81 -21.03
N GLY A 60 3.36 -13.61 -20.72
CA GLY A 60 4.75 -13.36 -20.32
C GLY A 60 4.89 -13.14 -18.82
N SER A 61 5.80 -13.91 -18.21
CA SER A 61 6.55 -13.70 -16.95
C SER A 61 5.87 -13.26 -15.65
N THR A 62 4.57 -12.94 -15.60
CA THR A 62 3.89 -12.53 -14.35
C THR A 62 3.23 -13.69 -13.62
N ASP A 63 3.90 -14.84 -13.49
CA ASP A 63 3.44 -15.90 -12.58
C ASP A 63 3.95 -15.58 -11.17
N GLY A 64 3.08 -15.09 -10.27
CA GLY A 64 3.51 -14.70 -8.92
C GLY A 64 2.67 -13.61 -8.25
N LEU A 65 3.26 -13.00 -7.22
CA LEU A 65 2.58 -12.04 -6.31
C LEU A 65 1.99 -10.82 -7.03
N ALA A 66 2.61 -10.32 -8.10
CA ALA A 66 2.11 -9.17 -8.87
C ALA A 66 0.77 -9.47 -9.59
N ARG A 67 0.61 -10.68 -10.13
CA ARG A 67 -0.65 -11.11 -10.76
C ARG A 67 -1.75 -11.27 -9.72
N GLU A 68 -1.43 -11.82 -8.56
CA GLU A 68 -2.40 -11.95 -7.47
C GLU A 68 -2.81 -10.58 -6.92
N LEU A 69 -1.87 -9.65 -6.79
CA LEU A 69 -2.16 -8.26 -6.46
C LEU A 69 -3.13 -7.63 -7.47
N LEU A 70 -2.89 -7.80 -8.78
CA LEU A 70 -3.80 -7.28 -9.81
C LEU A 70 -5.20 -7.88 -9.69
N ARG A 71 -5.29 -9.18 -9.39
CA ARG A 71 -6.56 -9.87 -9.23
C ARG A 71 -7.36 -9.31 -8.05
N ILE A 72 -6.68 -9.06 -6.93
CA ILE A 72 -7.26 -8.43 -5.74
C ILE A 72 -7.66 -6.98 -6.02
N LEU A 73 -6.79 -6.19 -6.67
CA LEU A 73 -7.09 -4.81 -7.01
C LEU A 73 -8.30 -4.69 -7.94
N ARG A 74 -8.43 -5.57 -8.93
CA ARG A 74 -9.61 -5.63 -9.81
C ARG A 74 -10.89 -5.98 -9.03
N SER A 75 -10.79 -6.81 -8.00
CA SER A 75 -11.96 -7.17 -7.19
C SER A 75 -12.47 -6.01 -6.34
N MET A 76 -11.67 -4.96 -6.09
CA MET A 76 -12.08 -3.80 -5.28
C MET A 76 -13.32 -3.08 -5.81
N TRP A 77 -13.56 -3.07 -7.13
CA TRP A 77 -14.80 -2.52 -7.71
C TRP A 77 -16.06 -3.30 -7.31
N ASN A 78 -15.92 -4.57 -6.90
CA ASN A 78 -17.03 -5.35 -6.34
C ASN A 78 -17.39 -4.91 -4.93
N TYR A 79 -16.50 -4.24 -4.20
CA TYR A 79 -16.66 -3.92 -2.78
C TYR A 79 -16.77 -2.42 -2.48
N TYR A 80 -16.19 -1.56 -3.31
CA TYR A 80 -16.12 -0.11 -3.08
C TYR A 80 -16.78 0.68 -4.22
N PRO A 81 -17.26 1.92 -3.95
CA PRO A 81 -17.71 2.80 -5.01
C PRO A 81 -16.58 3.06 -6.03
N LYS A 82 -16.92 3.40 -7.27
CA LYS A 82 -15.95 3.56 -8.37
C LYS A 82 -14.74 4.40 -7.97
N PHE A 83 -14.98 5.55 -7.34
CA PHE A 83 -13.92 6.45 -6.88
C PHE A 83 -13.02 5.81 -5.82
N GLY A 84 -13.61 5.17 -4.79
CA GLY A 84 -12.83 4.50 -3.74
C GLY A 84 -12.02 3.31 -4.26
N ALA A 85 -12.59 2.50 -5.15
CA ALA A 85 -11.87 1.41 -5.80
C ALA A 85 -10.69 1.92 -6.65
N SER A 86 -10.90 3.01 -7.41
CA SER A 86 -9.83 3.68 -8.16
C SER A 86 -8.75 4.25 -7.25
N ALA A 87 -9.12 4.86 -6.11
CA ALA A 87 -8.17 5.39 -5.16
C ALA A 87 -7.30 4.29 -4.51
N ILE A 88 -7.91 3.16 -4.13
CA ILE A 88 -7.18 1.97 -3.66
C ILE A 88 -6.16 1.51 -4.71
N PHE A 89 -6.59 1.41 -5.97
CA PHE A 89 -5.70 1.03 -7.08
C PHE A 89 -4.53 2.01 -7.24
N LEU A 90 -4.81 3.31 -7.29
CA LEU A 90 -3.81 4.36 -7.48
C LEU A 90 -2.81 4.42 -6.32
N SER A 91 -3.30 4.35 -5.08
CA SER A 91 -2.46 4.33 -3.88
C SER A 91 -1.51 3.13 -3.88
N THR A 92 -1.96 1.99 -4.38
CA THR A 92 -1.11 0.79 -4.52
C THR A 92 -0.06 0.97 -5.61
N MET A 93 -0.40 1.61 -6.74
CA MET A 93 0.58 1.88 -7.80
C MET A 93 1.64 2.87 -7.33
N GLN A 94 1.25 3.89 -6.55
CA GLN A 94 2.18 4.85 -5.96
C GLN A 94 3.14 4.18 -4.98
N PHE A 95 2.62 3.30 -4.11
CA PHE A 95 3.42 2.48 -3.21
C PHE A 95 4.47 1.68 -3.97
N LEU A 96 4.06 0.89 -4.97
CA LEU A 96 5.00 0.10 -5.79
C LEU A 96 6.08 0.96 -6.45
N ASN A 97 5.71 2.16 -6.92
CA ASN A 97 6.64 3.06 -7.59
C ASN A 97 7.72 3.57 -6.62
N ILE A 98 7.35 3.89 -5.38
CA ILE A 98 8.31 4.30 -4.34
C ILE A 98 9.11 3.10 -3.82
N SER A 99 8.50 1.93 -3.61
CA SER A 99 9.23 0.73 -3.22
C SER A 99 10.31 0.37 -4.25
N LEU A 100 10.01 0.45 -5.55
CA LEU A 100 11.04 0.23 -6.58
C LEU A 100 12.17 1.27 -6.54
N LEU A 101 11.85 2.51 -6.16
CA LEU A 101 12.82 3.59 -6.00
C LEU A 101 13.82 3.28 -4.88
N ASP A 102 13.31 2.88 -3.70
CA ASP A 102 14.13 2.62 -2.52
C ASP A 102 15.04 1.39 -2.71
N HIS A 103 14.61 0.44 -3.54
CA HIS A 103 15.34 -0.80 -3.82
C HIS A 103 16.36 -0.70 -4.96
N ASN A 104 16.43 0.43 -5.66
CA ASN A 104 17.43 0.67 -6.71
C ASN A 104 18.39 1.83 -6.32
N PRO A 105 19.23 1.64 -5.28
CA PRO A 105 20.03 2.72 -4.67
C PRO A 105 21.13 3.29 -5.58
N ARG A 106 21.37 2.68 -6.75
CA ARG A 106 22.39 3.15 -7.70
C ARG A 106 21.99 4.44 -8.42
N ASP A 107 20.70 4.79 -8.44
CA ASP A 107 20.21 5.85 -9.30
C ASP A 107 19.87 7.17 -8.59
N ILE A 108 19.78 7.20 -7.24
CA ILE A 108 19.33 8.41 -6.52
C ILE A 108 20.15 8.68 -5.27
N VAL A 109 21.18 9.53 -5.43
CA VAL A 109 21.74 10.28 -4.31
C VAL A 109 20.90 11.53 -4.15
N LEU A 110 20.04 11.58 -3.13
CA LEU A 110 19.26 12.77 -2.82
C LEU A 110 20.20 13.91 -2.36
N PRO A 111 20.10 15.12 -2.93
CA PRO A 111 20.83 16.28 -2.45
C PRO A 111 20.46 16.61 -0.98
N GLY A 112 21.36 17.27 -0.25
CA GLY A 112 21.19 17.58 1.18
C GLY A 112 19.94 18.43 1.54
N ASP A 113 19.31 19.09 0.57
CA ASP A 113 18.09 19.92 0.75
C ASP A 113 16.78 19.23 0.29
N SER A 114 16.75 17.90 0.30
CA SER A 114 15.65 17.09 -0.26
C SER A 114 14.46 16.85 0.69
N ILE A 115 14.32 17.60 1.80
CA ILE A 115 13.24 17.43 2.80
C ILE A 115 11.85 17.35 2.16
N LYS A 116 11.55 18.20 1.17
CA LYS A 116 10.25 18.17 0.45
C LYS A 116 10.02 16.86 -0.31
N PHE A 117 11.09 16.28 -0.86
CA PHE A 117 11.02 14.98 -1.52
C PHE A 117 10.85 13.87 -0.48
N THR A 118 11.48 13.98 0.69
CA THR A 118 11.27 13.06 1.82
C THR A 118 9.82 13.06 2.29
N GLU A 119 9.21 14.24 2.47
CA GLU A 119 7.78 14.38 2.82
C GLU A 119 6.87 13.82 1.71
N TYR A 120 7.18 14.11 0.45
CA TYR A 120 6.45 13.56 -0.70
C TYR A 120 6.55 12.03 -0.73
N ARG A 121 7.76 11.47 -0.63
CA ARG A 121 8.02 10.02 -0.56
C ARG A 121 7.19 9.42 0.56
N ARG A 122 7.18 10.03 1.75
CA ARG A 122 6.42 9.53 2.89
C ARG A 122 4.92 9.52 2.69
N SER A 123 4.38 10.50 1.94
CA SER A 123 2.96 10.53 1.61
C SER A 123 2.52 9.38 0.68
N LEU A 124 3.46 8.74 -0.02
CA LEU A 124 3.22 7.68 -1.00
C LEU A 124 3.56 6.27 -0.49
N ASP A 125 4.49 6.17 0.45
CA ASP A 125 5.19 4.95 0.87
C ASP A 125 4.34 3.90 1.60
N ARG A 126 3.04 4.11 1.83
CA ARG A 126 2.30 3.29 2.82
C ARG A 126 0.90 2.83 2.45
N CYS A 127 0.49 3.01 1.20
CA CYS A 127 -0.89 2.72 0.79
C CYS A 127 -1.94 3.37 1.72
N SER A 128 -1.63 4.50 2.37
CA SER A 128 -2.47 5.05 3.45
C SER A 128 -3.86 5.43 2.95
N GLU A 129 -3.95 5.90 1.71
CA GLU A 129 -5.21 6.18 1.04
C GLU A 129 -6.02 4.89 0.82
N ALA A 130 -5.39 3.79 0.38
CA ALA A 130 -6.07 2.50 0.28
C ALA A 130 -6.65 2.05 1.64
N TYR A 131 -5.86 2.14 2.71
CA TYR A 131 -6.31 1.81 4.07
C TYR A 131 -7.43 2.72 4.59
N ALA A 132 -7.44 4.00 4.20
CA ALA A 132 -8.52 4.91 4.50
C ALA A 132 -9.82 4.54 3.77
N TYR A 133 -9.74 4.12 2.50
CA TYR A 133 -10.91 3.67 1.74
C TYR A 133 -11.45 2.32 2.17
N PHE A 134 -10.62 1.42 2.70
CA PHE A 134 -11.06 0.12 3.21
C PHE A 134 -12.10 0.21 4.34
N ILE A 135 -12.22 1.36 4.99
CA ILE A 135 -13.23 1.64 6.01
C ILE A 135 -14.66 1.65 5.41
N TRP A 136 -14.81 2.02 4.13
CA TRP A 136 -16.08 2.47 3.55
C TRP A 136 -16.64 1.49 2.49
N GLU A 137 -16.95 0.27 2.92
CA GLU A 137 -17.57 -0.75 2.05
C GLU A 137 -18.89 -0.23 1.43
N LYS A 138 -19.06 -0.37 0.11
CA LYS A 138 -20.19 0.22 -0.63
C LYS A 138 -21.55 -0.35 -0.26
N SER A 139 -21.60 -1.57 0.28
CA SER A 139 -22.84 -2.19 0.75
C SER A 139 -23.45 -1.41 1.92
N ARG A 140 -22.62 -0.69 2.68
CA ARG A 140 -23.00 0.16 3.81
C ARG A 140 -22.90 1.65 3.49
N PHE A 141 -21.91 2.04 2.68
CA PHE A 141 -21.59 3.42 2.35
C PHE A 141 -21.55 3.63 0.84
N PRO A 142 -22.70 3.55 0.14
CA PRO A 142 -22.74 3.65 -1.32
C PRO A 142 -22.46 5.06 -1.85
N ASP A 143 -22.70 6.11 -1.06
CA ASP A 143 -22.45 7.50 -1.42
C ASP A 143 -21.14 8.02 -0.81
N PRO A 144 -20.09 8.26 -1.62
CA PRO A 144 -18.82 8.81 -1.15
C PRO A 144 -18.93 10.16 -0.44
N LYS A 145 -19.98 10.95 -0.69
CA LYS A 145 -20.14 12.28 -0.08
C LYS A 145 -20.25 12.23 1.43
N VAL A 146 -20.71 11.11 1.99
CA VAL A 146 -20.89 10.93 3.42
C VAL A 146 -19.56 10.81 4.17
N TYR A 147 -18.48 10.37 3.50
CA TYR A 147 -17.22 10.07 4.16
C TYR A 147 -15.97 10.66 3.47
N MET A 148 -16.05 11.15 2.23
CA MET A 148 -14.84 11.57 1.50
C MET A 148 -14.05 12.68 2.21
N HIS A 149 -14.73 13.52 2.99
CA HIS A 149 -14.09 14.59 3.76
C HIS A 149 -13.21 14.05 4.89
N THR A 150 -13.42 12.81 5.34
CA THR A 150 -12.62 12.18 6.42
C THR A 150 -11.42 11.40 5.88
N ILE A 151 -11.30 11.22 4.55
CA ILE A 151 -10.21 10.43 3.95
C ILE A 151 -8.83 11.01 4.29
N PRO A 152 -8.58 12.33 4.17
CA PRO A 152 -7.28 12.90 4.53
C PRO A 152 -6.89 12.67 6.00
N ASP A 153 -7.86 12.80 6.92
CA ASP A 153 -7.63 12.59 8.34
C ASP A 153 -7.33 11.13 8.66
N ALA A 154 -8.05 10.19 8.03
CA ALA A 154 -7.80 8.77 8.16
C ALA A 154 -6.41 8.39 7.62
N MET A 155 -5.97 8.97 6.50
CA MET A 155 -4.63 8.77 5.95
C MET A 155 -3.55 9.23 6.94
N ASN A 156 -3.70 10.43 7.50
CA ASN A 156 -2.78 10.96 8.50
C ASN A 156 -2.71 10.04 9.73
N PHE A 157 -3.87 9.60 10.24
CA PHE A 157 -3.92 8.68 11.37
C PHE A 157 -3.18 7.37 11.08
N VAL A 158 -3.45 6.73 9.93
CA VAL A 158 -2.80 5.48 9.53
C VAL A 158 -1.29 5.64 9.47
N ASN A 159 -0.80 6.73 8.88
CA ASN A 159 0.63 6.99 8.78
C ASN A 159 1.28 7.19 10.15
N TYR A 160 0.74 8.09 10.96
CA TYR A 160 1.31 8.37 12.29
C TYR A 160 1.22 7.17 13.23
N ALA A 161 0.11 6.43 13.21
CA ALA A 161 -0.03 5.23 14.00
C ALA A 161 1.03 4.19 13.58
N ASN A 162 1.26 4.01 12.28
CA ASN A 162 2.31 3.13 11.81
C ASN A 162 3.68 3.59 12.29
N ASP A 163 4.05 4.86 12.07
CA ASP A 163 5.34 5.45 12.50
C ASP A 163 5.64 5.21 13.96
N VAL A 164 4.69 5.50 14.84
CA VAL A 164 4.88 5.36 16.28
C VAL A 164 4.99 3.89 16.70
N LEU A 165 4.15 3.02 16.13
CA LEU A 165 4.09 1.61 16.51
C LEU A 165 5.23 0.79 15.88
N SER A 166 5.75 1.19 14.73
CA SER A 166 6.85 0.53 14.04
C SER A 166 8.23 1.00 14.50
N PHE A 167 8.33 2.20 15.09
CA PHE A 167 9.59 2.82 15.51
C PHE A 167 10.54 1.87 16.25
N TYR A 168 10.04 1.17 17.27
CA TYR A 168 10.89 0.30 18.09
C TYR A 168 11.54 -0.83 17.27
N LYS A 169 10.77 -1.48 16.39
CA LYS A 169 11.30 -2.55 15.55
C LYS A 169 12.23 -2.01 14.45
N GLU A 170 11.97 -0.82 13.92
CA GLU A 170 12.78 -0.18 12.87
C GLU A 170 14.15 0.20 13.42
N VAL A 171 14.20 0.85 14.59
CA VAL A 171 15.47 1.17 15.28
C VAL A 171 16.26 -0.09 15.61
N LEU A 172 15.61 -1.15 16.09
CA LEU A 172 16.28 -2.43 16.35
C LEU A 172 16.82 -3.11 15.08
N ALA A 173 16.17 -2.91 13.94
CA ALA A 173 16.63 -3.41 12.65
C ALA A 173 17.77 -2.56 12.04
N GLY A 174 18.14 -1.45 12.70
CA GLY A 174 19.16 -0.52 12.20
C GLY A 174 18.66 0.38 11.07
N ASP A 175 17.34 0.54 10.92
CA ASP A 175 16.76 1.42 9.91
C ASP A 175 16.97 2.89 10.31
N THR A 176 17.83 3.56 9.55
CA THR A 176 18.18 4.98 9.74
C THR A 176 17.28 5.94 8.95
N GLN A 177 16.35 5.44 8.13
CA GLN A 177 15.42 6.22 7.30
C GLN A 177 13.97 6.17 7.81
N ASN A 178 13.76 5.79 9.08
CA ASN A 178 12.42 5.86 9.66
C ASN A 178 11.99 7.33 9.89
N TYR A 179 10.69 7.59 9.74
CA TYR A 179 10.14 8.96 9.77
C TYR A 179 10.46 9.73 11.04
N ILE A 180 10.46 9.07 12.20
CA ILE A 180 10.74 9.74 13.48
C ILE A 180 12.20 10.20 13.52
N THR A 181 13.12 9.43 12.94
CA THR A 181 14.55 9.79 12.84
C THR A 181 14.80 10.85 11.77
N GLU A 182 14.09 10.80 10.64
CA GLU A 182 14.19 11.81 9.58
C GLU A 182 13.58 13.17 9.95
N ARG A 183 12.62 13.19 10.89
CA ARG A 183 11.94 14.40 11.36
C ARG A 183 12.64 15.08 12.57
N ALA A 184 13.43 14.33 13.35
CA ALA A 184 14.08 14.81 14.57
C ALA A 184 15.31 15.70 14.27
#